data_AF-T1AH59-F1
#
_entry.id   AF-T1AH59-F1
#
_cell.length_a   1.000
_cell.length_b   1.000
_cell.length_c   1.000
_cell.angle_alpha   90.00
_cell.angle_beta   90.00
_cell.angle_gamma   90.00
#
_symmetry.space_group_name_H-M   'P 1'
#
loop_
_entity.id
_entity.type
_entity.pdbx_description
1 polymer ?
#
loop_
_entity_poly.entity_id
_entity_poly.type
_entity_poly.pdbx_seq_one_letter_code
_entity_poly.pdbx_strand_id
1 'polypeptide(L)'
;METFMMASLSRDERQLSQYRSLFPDNKGYERNHAHEFFGIRIINKLFSEPEVRDSVQDITASDVTCLLSKDEHGSELFSTGNALNIFRRIISSEIDADRMDYILRDSWYSGASFGKIDTERLIANMEIVKQDKGSYLIGYYEKALGNIEDFLDSRYKMYKWVVRHHLMVAFDHLLKFSIYDMISSGLLSIDAFKWENYYEGKITDSTINSIIFDHGAEDNMICRSIIDRRYAPVSLFKGRSESYARFEKAVREKSSKLHDSGNYGKAPM
;
A
#
# COMPACT_ATOMS: atom_id res chain seq x y z
N MET A 1 -6.29 5.17 6.27
CA MET A 1 -6.43 6.54 5.71
C MET A 1 -5.06 7.09 5.32
N GLU A 2 -4.04 6.95 6.16
CA GLU A 2 -2.65 7.42 5.95
C GLU A 2 -1.96 6.89 4.66
N THR A 3 -1.98 5.57 4.42
CA THR A 3 -1.35 4.96 3.23
C THR A 3 -1.97 5.44 1.92
N PHE A 4 -3.27 5.75 1.94
CA PHE A 4 -4.02 6.20 0.77
C PHE A 4 -3.92 7.72 0.60
N MET A 5 -3.93 8.52 1.68
CA MET A 5 -3.73 9.97 1.63
C MET A 5 -2.37 10.31 0.99
N MET A 6 -1.33 9.55 1.33
CA MET A 6 0.01 9.65 0.74
C MET A 6 0.11 9.07 -0.69
N ALA A 7 -0.53 7.93 -0.98
CA ALA A 7 -0.57 7.35 -2.34
C ALA A 7 -1.47 8.13 -3.31
N SER A 8 -2.34 8.99 -2.79
CA SER A 8 -3.24 9.84 -3.56
C SER A 8 -2.56 11.09 -4.09
N LEU A 9 -1.66 11.66 -3.29
CA LEU A 9 -0.77 12.75 -3.70
C LEU A 9 0.24 12.28 -4.77
N SER A 10 0.50 10.98 -4.87
CA SER A 10 1.51 10.41 -5.77
C SER A 10 0.98 9.91 -7.14
N ARG A 11 -0.33 9.94 -7.41
CA ARG A 11 -0.93 9.30 -8.60
C ARG A 11 -1.36 10.24 -9.72
N ASP A 12 -1.30 11.55 -9.52
CA ASP A 12 -1.65 12.54 -10.54
C ASP A 12 -0.40 13.34 -10.97
N GLU A 13 0.29 12.86 -12.01
CA GLU A 13 1.56 13.41 -12.53
C GLU A 13 1.50 14.89 -12.90
N ARG A 14 0.32 15.45 -13.19
CA ARG A 14 0.19 16.85 -13.62
C ARG A 14 0.19 17.85 -12.47
N GLN A 15 -0.18 17.44 -11.25
CA GLN A 15 -0.09 18.29 -10.07
C GLN A 15 1.25 18.15 -9.33
N LEU A 16 2.02 17.09 -9.64
CA LEU A 16 3.27 16.72 -8.96
C LEU A 16 4.44 17.72 -9.08
N SER A 17 4.46 18.63 -10.04
CA SER A 17 5.57 19.59 -10.19
C SER A 17 5.73 20.50 -8.98
N GLN A 18 4.62 20.86 -8.31
CA GLN A 18 4.61 21.70 -7.12
C GLN A 18 4.91 20.94 -5.82
N TYR A 19 4.64 19.62 -5.77
CA TYR A 19 4.79 18.78 -4.58
C TYR A 19 6.12 17.99 -4.54
N ARG A 20 6.84 17.88 -5.67
CA ARG A 20 8.21 17.34 -5.72
C ARG A 20 9.20 18.12 -4.85
N SER A 21 8.91 19.38 -4.53
CA SER A 21 9.70 20.24 -3.65
C SER A 21 9.54 19.91 -2.15
N LEU A 22 8.47 19.21 -1.77
CA LEU A 22 8.21 18.78 -0.38
C LEU A 22 9.06 17.62 0.09
N PHE A 23 9.58 16.86 -0.87
CA PHE A 23 10.40 15.69 -0.64
C PHE A 23 11.80 16.00 -1.18
N PRO A 24 12.61 16.80 -0.44
CA PRO A 24 13.91 17.28 -0.92
C PRO A 24 14.87 16.14 -1.29
N ASP A 25 14.67 14.93 -0.75
CA ASP A 25 15.36 13.69 -1.15
C ASP A 25 14.56 12.91 -2.20
N ASN A 26 14.36 13.49 -3.39
CA ASN A 26 13.62 12.86 -4.50
C ASN A 26 14.21 11.51 -4.97
N LYS A 27 15.48 11.21 -4.68
CA LYS A 27 16.11 9.94 -5.11
C LYS A 27 15.50 8.69 -4.45
N GLY A 28 15.05 8.78 -3.20
CA GLY A 28 14.40 7.66 -2.50
C GLY A 28 12.91 7.53 -2.85
N TYR A 29 12.26 8.66 -3.11
CA TYR A 29 10.84 8.75 -3.48
C TYR A 29 10.57 8.27 -4.91
N GLU A 30 11.48 8.50 -5.86
CA GLU A 30 11.35 7.98 -7.23
C GLU A 30 11.37 6.44 -7.29
N ARG A 31 11.88 5.76 -6.24
CA ARG A 31 12.01 4.30 -6.18
C ARG A 31 10.96 3.60 -5.31
N ASN A 32 10.51 4.24 -4.22
CA ASN A 32 9.63 3.63 -3.21
C ASN A 32 8.33 4.43 -3.04
N HIS A 33 7.24 3.77 -2.63
CA HIS A 33 6.01 4.48 -2.28
C HIS A 33 6.23 5.39 -1.05
N ALA A 34 5.48 6.49 -0.94
CA ALA A 34 5.66 7.48 0.14
C ALA A 34 5.67 6.86 1.56
N HIS A 35 4.79 5.89 1.82
CA HIS A 35 4.71 5.19 3.10
C HIS A 35 5.91 4.26 3.35
N GLU A 36 6.45 3.62 2.31
CA GLU A 36 7.68 2.82 2.41
C GLU A 36 8.88 3.72 2.76
N PHE A 37 8.98 4.89 2.12
CA PHE A 37 10.01 5.88 2.43
C PHE A 37 9.90 6.38 3.89
N PHE A 38 8.70 6.67 4.37
CA PHE A 38 8.48 7.12 5.75
C PHE A 38 8.85 6.01 6.74
N GLY A 39 8.44 4.77 6.46
CA GLY A 39 8.82 3.61 7.26
C GLY A 39 10.33 3.49 7.40
N ILE A 40 11.08 3.60 6.28
CA ILE A 40 12.55 3.57 6.31
C ILE A 40 13.13 4.70 7.17
N ARG A 41 12.63 5.94 7.05
CA ARG A 41 13.12 7.07 7.85
C ARG A 41 12.82 6.90 9.34
N ILE A 42 11.61 6.47 9.67
CA ILE A 42 11.17 6.21 11.05
C ILE A 42 12.00 5.09 11.67
N ILE A 43 12.23 3.98 10.96
CA ILE A 43 13.08 2.89 11.46
C ILE A 43 14.49 3.38 11.74
N ASN A 44 15.12 4.12 10.83
CA ASN A 44 16.45 4.68 11.07
C ASN A 44 16.47 5.62 12.29
N LYS A 45 15.42 6.41 12.48
CA LYS A 45 15.27 7.28 13.65
C LYS A 45 15.13 6.47 14.95
N LEU A 46 14.28 5.44 14.97
CA LEU A 46 14.07 4.56 16.12
C LEU A 46 15.37 3.85 16.53
N PHE A 47 16.11 3.29 15.58
CA PHE A 47 17.40 2.63 15.87
C PHE A 47 18.50 3.61 16.31
N SER A 48 18.30 4.91 16.13
CA SER A 48 19.20 5.94 16.67
C SER A 48 18.92 6.23 18.15
N GLU A 49 17.77 5.79 18.69
CA GLU A 49 17.41 5.97 20.09
C GLU A 49 18.08 4.90 20.96
N PRO A 50 18.76 5.27 22.07
CA PRO A 50 19.48 4.32 22.90
C PRO A 50 18.61 3.19 23.44
N GLU A 51 17.36 3.48 23.83
CA GLU A 51 16.43 2.50 24.39
C GLU A 51 16.14 1.35 23.41
N VAL A 52 15.91 1.69 22.14
CA VAL A 52 15.65 0.70 21.09
C VAL A 52 16.94 -0.01 20.72
N ARG A 53 18.03 0.73 20.48
CA ARG A 53 19.32 0.16 20.09
C ARG A 53 19.85 -0.84 21.12
N ASP A 54 19.73 -0.53 22.41
CA ASP A 54 20.25 -1.37 23.47
C ASP A 54 19.36 -2.61 23.72
N SER A 55 18.08 -2.54 23.31
CA SER A 55 17.13 -3.68 23.34
C SER A 55 17.33 -4.67 22.19
N VAL A 56 17.92 -4.24 21.07
CA VAL A 56 18.12 -5.06 19.87
C VAL A 56 19.62 -5.12 19.53
N GLN A 57 20.34 -6.02 20.20
CA GLN A 57 21.82 -6.06 20.16
C GLN A 57 22.39 -6.60 18.83
N ASP A 58 21.66 -7.47 18.14
CA ASP A 58 22.18 -8.23 16.98
C ASP A 58 21.62 -7.77 15.62
N ILE A 59 20.77 -6.73 15.61
CA ILE A 59 20.10 -6.27 14.39
C ILE A 59 20.37 -4.79 14.20
N THR A 60 20.76 -4.40 12.99
CA THR A 60 20.95 -3.01 12.61
C THR A 60 19.73 -2.44 11.89
N ALA A 61 19.63 -1.11 11.84
CA ALA A 61 18.61 -0.44 11.03
C ALA A 61 18.68 -0.82 9.55
N SER A 62 19.89 -1.08 9.03
CA SER A 62 20.11 -1.53 7.65
C SER A 62 19.47 -2.90 7.41
N ASP A 63 19.60 -3.81 8.38
CA ASP A 63 19.05 -5.17 8.29
C ASP A 63 17.52 -5.13 8.16
N VAL A 64 16.85 -4.27 8.92
CA VAL A 64 15.40 -4.12 8.84
C VAL A 64 14.98 -3.35 7.59
N THR A 65 15.63 -2.22 7.29
CA THR A 65 15.23 -1.37 6.16
C THR A 65 15.48 -2.05 4.81
N CYS A 66 16.46 -2.94 4.70
CA CYS A 66 16.68 -3.74 3.50
C CYS A 66 15.56 -4.75 3.23
N LEU A 67 14.72 -5.10 4.21
CA LEU A 67 13.53 -5.93 4.01
C LEU A 67 12.36 -5.16 3.38
N LEU A 68 12.32 -3.84 3.59
CA LEU A 68 11.25 -2.96 3.10
C LEU A 68 11.63 -2.26 1.79
N SER A 69 12.91 -1.97 1.59
CA SER A 69 13.39 -1.29 0.39
C SER A 69 13.43 -2.23 -0.81
N LYS A 70 13.13 -1.68 -1.99
CA LYS A 70 13.30 -2.39 -3.27
C LYS A 70 14.76 -2.38 -3.77
N ASP A 71 15.65 -1.65 -3.09
CA ASP A 71 17.06 -1.56 -3.46
C ASP A 71 17.80 -2.86 -3.11
N GLU A 72 18.66 -3.34 -3.99
CA GLU A 72 19.43 -4.59 -3.80
C GLU A 72 20.60 -4.49 -2.80
N HIS A 73 20.71 -3.37 -2.07
CA HIS A 73 21.77 -3.21 -1.07
C HIS A 73 21.41 -4.09 0.14
N GLY A 74 21.86 -5.34 0.08
CA GLY A 74 21.68 -6.31 1.14
C GLY A 74 22.47 -5.93 2.38
N SER A 75 21.92 -6.28 3.53
CA SER A 75 22.65 -6.32 4.79
C SER A 75 23.59 -7.53 4.83
N GLU A 76 24.68 -7.44 5.60
CA GLU A 76 25.59 -8.55 5.89
C GLU A 76 24.84 -9.77 6.46
N LEU A 77 23.78 -9.54 7.24
CA LEU A 77 22.92 -10.57 7.81
C LEU A 77 22.30 -11.49 6.74
N PHE A 78 22.04 -10.95 5.55
CA PHE A 78 21.40 -11.66 4.45
C PHE A 78 22.33 -11.93 3.26
N SER A 79 23.64 -11.79 3.45
CA SER A 79 24.68 -11.95 2.41
C SER A 79 24.75 -13.36 1.80
N THR A 80 24.18 -14.37 2.46
CA THR A 80 24.25 -15.77 2.04
C THR A 80 23.00 -16.21 1.27
N GLY A 81 23.21 -16.85 0.11
CA GLY A 81 22.23 -17.78 -0.48
C GLY A 81 20.85 -17.21 -0.84
N ASN A 82 20.75 -15.93 -1.25
CA ASN A 82 19.47 -15.26 -1.54
C ASN A 82 18.50 -15.19 -0.35
N ALA A 83 18.98 -15.33 0.90
CA ALA A 83 18.14 -15.26 2.09
C ALA A 83 17.27 -13.98 2.12
N LEU A 84 17.86 -12.84 1.72
CA LEU A 84 17.15 -11.56 1.62
C LEU A 84 15.87 -11.66 0.79
N ASN A 85 15.93 -12.34 -0.35
CA ASN A 85 14.79 -12.48 -1.25
C ASN A 85 13.68 -13.34 -0.65
N ILE A 86 14.02 -14.35 0.15
CA ILE A 86 13.02 -15.17 0.86
C ILE A 86 12.33 -14.33 1.93
N PHE A 87 13.08 -13.64 2.79
CA PHE A 87 12.49 -12.80 3.84
C PHE A 87 11.64 -11.66 3.28
N ARG A 88 12.12 -11.00 2.21
CA ARG A 88 11.31 -10.00 1.48
C ARG A 88 9.99 -10.57 1.00
N ARG A 89 9.95 -11.81 0.51
CA ARG A 89 8.71 -12.44 0.04
C ARG A 89 7.75 -12.79 1.16
N ILE A 90 8.23 -13.07 2.37
CA ILE A 90 7.38 -13.29 3.54
C ILE A 90 6.66 -11.99 3.92
N ILE A 91 7.34 -10.85 3.80
CA ILE A 91 6.81 -9.53 4.16
C ILE A 91 5.97 -8.91 3.03
N SER A 92 6.44 -9.03 1.79
CA SER A 92 5.83 -8.43 0.59
C SER A 92 5.96 -9.37 -0.61
N SER A 93 4.89 -10.07 -0.95
CA SER A 93 4.77 -10.92 -2.14
C SER A 93 3.30 -11.15 -2.51
N GLU A 94 2.98 -12.07 -3.42
CA GLU A 94 1.56 -12.35 -3.72
C GLU A 94 0.78 -12.93 -2.55
N ILE A 95 1.47 -13.74 -1.73
CA ILE A 95 0.97 -14.37 -0.51
C ILE A 95 1.99 -14.04 0.59
N ASP A 96 1.75 -12.97 1.32
CA ASP A 96 2.62 -12.42 2.36
C ASP A 96 1.88 -12.29 3.70
N ALA A 97 2.65 -12.07 4.77
CA ALA A 97 2.11 -11.93 6.12
C ALA A 97 1.21 -10.69 6.27
N ASP A 98 1.55 -9.58 5.61
CA ASP A 98 0.76 -8.34 5.62
C ASP A 98 -0.66 -8.58 5.09
N ARG A 99 -0.79 -9.27 3.95
CA ARG A 99 -2.10 -9.61 3.37
C ARG A 99 -2.88 -10.59 4.18
N MET A 100 -2.21 -11.60 4.75
CA MET A 100 -2.88 -12.55 5.64
C MET A 100 -3.48 -11.84 6.87
N ASP A 101 -2.72 -10.92 7.48
CA ASP A 101 -3.18 -10.15 8.64
C ASP A 101 -4.36 -9.24 8.26
N TYR A 102 -4.22 -8.36 7.26
CA TYR A 102 -5.30 -7.41 6.99
C TYR A 102 -6.58 -8.10 6.51
N ILE A 103 -6.49 -9.21 5.77
CA ILE A 103 -7.70 -9.93 5.33
C ILE A 103 -8.50 -10.43 6.54
N LEU A 104 -7.82 -11.04 7.52
CA LEU A 104 -8.46 -11.52 8.75
C LEU A 104 -8.93 -10.36 9.63
N ARG A 105 -8.07 -9.36 9.84
CA ARG A 105 -8.35 -8.18 10.66
C ARG A 105 -9.53 -7.38 10.11
N ASP A 106 -9.47 -7.00 8.83
CA ASP A 106 -10.49 -6.15 8.23
C ASP A 106 -11.81 -6.90 8.06
N SER A 107 -11.80 -8.21 7.79
CA SER A 107 -13.04 -8.99 7.74
C SER A 107 -13.72 -9.05 9.10
N TRP A 108 -12.94 -9.22 10.17
CA TRP A 108 -13.44 -9.19 11.54
C TRP A 108 -14.06 -7.83 11.90
N TYR A 109 -13.34 -6.73 11.70
CA TYR A 109 -13.82 -5.40 12.09
C TYR A 109 -14.92 -4.85 11.18
N SER A 110 -14.95 -5.22 9.90
CA SER A 110 -16.02 -4.82 8.98
C SER A 110 -17.28 -5.68 9.10
N GLY A 111 -17.19 -6.85 9.74
CA GLY A 111 -18.27 -7.84 9.77
C GLY A 111 -18.53 -8.48 8.40
N ALA A 112 -17.58 -8.39 7.47
CA ALA A 112 -17.71 -8.99 6.15
C ALA A 112 -17.86 -10.51 6.25
N SER A 113 -18.76 -11.08 5.42
CA SER A 113 -18.97 -12.53 5.38
C SER A 113 -17.85 -13.30 4.65
N PHE A 114 -16.93 -12.58 4.01
CA PHE A 114 -15.73 -13.10 3.34
C PHE A 114 -14.47 -12.70 4.12
N GLY A 115 -13.30 -13.24 3.72
CA GLY A 115 -12.05 -12.96 4.44
C GLY A 115 -11.70 -13.99 5.51
N LYS A 116 -12.43 -15.10 5.58
CA LYS A 116 -12.07 -16.26 6.40
C LYS A 116 -11.07 -17.12 5.64
N ILE A 117 -9.80 -16.91 5.93
CA ILE A 117 -8.69 -17.66 5.34
C ILE A 117 -8.02 -18.51 6.41
N ASP A 118 -7.57 -19.71 6.05
CA ASP A 118 -6.82 -20.59 6.94
C ASP A 118 -5.31 -20.32 6.78
N THR A 119 -4.83 -19.32 7.51
CA THR A 119 -3.43 -18.87 7.46
C THR A 119 -2.48 -19.92 8.06
N GLU A 120 -2.90 -20.63 9.11
CA GLU A 120 -2.13 -21.70 9.72
C GLU A 120 -1.81 -22.79 8.71
N ARG A 121 -2.81 -23.22 7.93
CA ARG A 121 -2.62 -24.21 6.89
C ARG A 121 -1.78 -23.69 5.72
N LEU A 122 -1.91 -22.41 5.34
CA LEU A 122 -1.03 -21.81 4.32
C LEU A 122 0.43 -21.84 4.77
N ILE A 123 0.71 -21.40 5.99
CA ILE A 123 2.06 -21.35 6.56
C ILE A 123 2.63 -22.77 6.73
N ALA A 124 1.84 -23.71 7.27
CA ALA A 124 2.26 -25.10 7.46
C ALA A 124 2.59 -25.84 6.15
N ASN A 125 2.14 -25.30 5.01
CA ASN A 125 2.40 -25.87 3.69
C ASN A 125 3.38 -25.06 2.85
N MET A 126 4.02 -24.05 3.45
CA MET A 126 5.03 -23.22 2.81
C MET A 126 6.39 -23.92 2.84
N GLU A 127 7.12 -23.92 1.73
CA GLU A 127 8.45 -24.53 1.64
C GLU A 127 9.42 -23.64 0.84
N ILE A 128 10.70 -23.67 1.21
CA ILE A 128 11.77 -23.03 0.45
C ILE A 128 12.24 -23.99 -0.65
N VAL A 129 11.95 -23.64 -1.91
CA VAL A 129 12.27 -24.44 -3.09
C VAL A 129 13.49 -23.88 -3.82
N LYS A 130 14.43 -24.74 -4.16
CA LYS A 130 15.61 -24.40 -4.97
C LYS A 130 15.25 -24.36 -6.46
N GLN A 131 15.68 -23.32 -7.17
CA GLN A 131 15.59 -23.24 -8.64
C GLN A 131 16.89 -23.70 -9.32
N ASP A 132 16.77 -23.98 -10.63
CA ASP A 132 17.85 -24.43 -11.50
C ASP A 132 19.10 -23.53 -11.50
N LYS A 133 18.94 -22.23 -11.20
CA LYS A 133 20.04 -21.24 -11.16
C LYS A 133 20.64 -21.00 -9.77
N GLY A 134 20.31 -21.84 -8.78
CA GLY A 134 20.81 -21.67 -7.41
C GLY A 134 20.11 -20.56 -6.61
N SER A 135 19.02 -20.01 -7.13
CA SER A 135 18.09 -19.15 -6.40
C SER A 135 17.10 -19.98 -5.58
N TYR A 136 16.52 -19.39 -4.54
CA TYR A 136 15.47 -20.00 -3.73
C TYR A 136 14.17 -19.20 -3.86
N LEU A 137 13.02 -19.86 -3.76
CA LEU A 137 11.69 -19.24 -3.73
C LEU A 137 10.81 -19.88 -2.67
N ILE A 138 9.74 -19.19 -2.32
CA ILE A 138 8.66 -19.72 -1.50
C ILE A 138 7.68 -20.47 -2.40
N GLY A 139 7.59 -21.78 -2.21
CA GLY A 139 6.62 -22.68 -2.83
C GLY A 139 5.59 -23.18 -1.81
N TYR A 140 4.56 -23.86 -2.31
CA TYR A 140 3.51 -24.46 -1.50
C TYR A 140 3.23 -25.88 -1.94
N TYR A 141 2.93 -26.78 -1.00
CA TYR A 141 2.45 -28.12 -1.33
C TYR A 141 1.10 -28.07 -2.03
N GLU A 142 0.88 -28.97 -2.98
CA GLU A 142 -0.37 -29.09 -3.75
C GLU A 142 -1.62 -29.23 -2.86
N LYS A 143 -1.49 -29.89 -1.70
CA LYS A 143 -2.57 -30.05 -0.70
C LYS A 143 -3.08 -28.74 -0.07
N ALA A 144 -2.38 -27.63 -0.29
CA ALA A 144 -2.78 -26.28 0.13
C ALA A 144 -3.39 -25.45 -1.02
N LEU A 145 -3.59 -26.03 -2.22
CA LEU A 145 -4.14 -25.31 -3.36
C LEU A 145 -5.50 -24.64 -3.03
N GLY A 146 -6.40 -25.37 -2.37
CA GLY A 146 -7.69 -24.80 -1.95
C GLY A 146 -7.54 -23.61 -0.99
N ASN A 147 -6.58 -23.65 -0.07
CA ASN A 147 -6.31 -22.53 0.84
C ASN A 147 -5.77 -21.31 0.10
N ILE A 148 -4.97 -21.53 -0.96
CA ILE A 148 -4.47 -20.44 -1.82
C ILE A 148 -5.63 -19.81 -2.61
N GLU A 149 -6.55 -20.63 -3.14
CA GLU A 149 -7.75 -20.14 -3.83
C GLU A 149 -8.64 -19.30 -2.91
N ASP A 150 -8.91 -19.80 -1.69
CA ASP A 150 -9.68 -19.08 -0.66
C ASP A 150 -9.03 -17.75 -0.29
N PHE A 151 -7.69 -17.73 -0.20
CA PHE A 151 -6.92 -16.52 0.04
C PHE A 151 -7.06 -15.50 -1.09
N LEU A 152 -6.89 -15.93 -2.35
CA LEU A 152 -6.97 -15.04 -3.50
C LEU A 152 -8.38 -14.48 -3.70
N ASP A 153 -9.42 -15.29 -3.51
CA ASP A 153 -10.81 -14.86 -3.57
C ASP A 153 -11.16 -13.89 -2.43
N SER A 154 -10.73 -14.20 -1.21
CA SER A 154 -10.90 -13.32 -0.05
C SER A 154 -10.22 -11.97 -0.26
N ARG A 155 -8.99 -11.97 -0.78
CA ARG A 155 -8.25 -10.75 -1.13
C ARG A 155 -8.99 -9.93 -2.18
N TYR A 156 -9.48 -10.57 -3.24
CA TYR A 156 -10.25 -9.90 -4.28
C TYR A 156 -11.51 -9.23 -3.71
N LYS A 157 -12.28 -9.97 -2.91
CA LYS A 157 -13.51 -9.49 -2.26
C LYS A 157 -13.22 -8.33 -1.30
N MET A 158 -12.19 -8.45 -0.46
CA MET A 158 -11.77 -7.41 0.47
C MET A 158 -11.44 -6.10 -0.28
N TYR A 159 -10.61 -6.21 -1.32
CA TYR A 159 -10.24 -5.06 -2.13
C TYR A 159 -11.45 -4.43 -2.84
N LYS A 160 -12.34 -5.26 -3.39
CA LYS A 160 -13.47 -4.79 -4.20
C LYS A 160 -14.57 -4.14 -3.36
N TRP A 161 -14.92 -4.77 -2.24
CA TRP A 161 -16.14 -4.45 -1.49
C TRP A 161 -15.89 -3.60 -0.26
N VAL A 162 -14.70 -3.69 0.35
CA VAL A 162 -14.34 -2.91 1.53
C VAL A 162 -13.45 -1.75 1.12
N VAL A 163 -12.22 -2.04 0.65
CA VAL A 163 -11.22 -1.00 0.35
C VAL A 163 -11.69 -0.06 -0.76
N ARG A 164 -12.26 -0.59 -1.85
CA ARG A 164 -12.77 0.19 -2.98
C ARG A 164 -14.28 0.36 -2.98
N HIS A 165 -14.89 0.34 -1.80
CA HIS A 165 -16.27 0.72 -1.68
C HIS A 165 -16.47 2.14 -2.23
N HIS A 166 -17.49 2.33 -3.05
CA HIS A 166 -17.70 3.57 -3.79
C HIS A 166 -17.85 4.81 -2.89
N LEU A 167 -18.40 4.65 -1.69
CA LEU A 167 -18.46 5.72 -0.68
C LEU A 167 -17.09 6.03 -0.08
N MET A 168 -16.24 5.02 0.14
CA MET A 168 -14.86 5.24 0.62
C MET A 168 -14.06 6.04 -0.40
N VAL A 169 -14.20 5.69 -1.69
CA VAL A 169 -13.56 6.45 -2.77
C VAL A 169 -14.05 7.89 -2.82
N ALA A 170 -15.36 8.12 -2.68
CA ALA A 170 -15.92 9.48 -2.66
C ALA A 170 -15.43 10.29 -1.43
N PHE A 171 -15.39 9.66 -0.26
CA PHE A 171 -14.83 10.24 0.96
C PHE A 171 -13.35 10.60 0.78
N ASP A 172 -12.53 9.69 0.24
CA ASP A 172 -11.12 9.94 -0.01
C ASP A 172 -10.89 11.14 -0.93
N HIS A 173 -11.71 11.29 -1.98
CA HIS A 173 -11.63 12.47 -2.85
C HIS A 173 -11.98 13.75 -2.11
N LEU A 174 -13.05 13.73 -1.31
CA LEU A 174 -13.47 14.88 -0.55
C LEU A 174 -12.42 15.29 0.50
N LEU A 175 -11.84 14.31 1.20
CA LEU A 175 -10.76 14.53 2.16
C LEU A 175 -9.53 15.17 1.50
N LYS A 176 -9.14 14.73 0.30
CA LYS A 176 -8.06 15.37 -0.47
C LYS A 176 -8.38 16.82 -0.77
N PHE A 177 -9.59 17.11 -1.25
CA PHE A 177 -10.00 18.49 -1.54
C PHE A 177 -9.98 19.36 -0.29
N SER A 178 -10.47 18.85 0.84
CA SER A 178 -10.36 19.56 2.12
C SER A 178 -8.91 19.83 2.50
N ILE A 179 -8.00 18.86 2.35
CA ILE A 179 -6.58 19.07 2.65
C ILE A 179 -5.96 20.12 1.73
N TYR A 180 -6.26 20.09 0.44
CA TYR A 180 -5.78 21.12 -0.49
C TYR A 180 -6.32 22.51 -0.16
N ASP A 181 -7.60 22.60 0.17
CA ASP A 181 -8.24 23.84 0.57
C ASP A 181 -7.60 24.42 1.83
N MET A 182 -7.39 23.57 2.86
CA MET A 182 -6.68 23.93 4.10
C MET A 182 -5.24 24.40 3.87
N ILE A 183 -4.53 23.81 2.91
CA ILE A 183 -3.18 24.28 2.54
C ILE A 183 -3.26 25.63 1.84
N SER A 184 -4.20 25.79 0.90
CA SER A 184 -4.35 27.02 0.10
C SER A 184 -4.81 28.24 0.91
N SER A 185 -5.60 28.01 1.96
CA SER A 185 -6.05 29.04 2.91
C SER A 185 -5.02 29.35 3.99
N GLY A 186 -3.90 28.61 4.04
CA GLY A 186 -2.82 28.81 5.01
C GLY A 186 -3.05 28.17 6.37
N LEU A 187 -4.11 27.37 6.53
CA LEU A 187 -4.45 26.66 7.77
C LEU A 187 -3.50 25.49 8.05
N LEU A 188 -3.06 24.82 6.98
CA LEU A 188 -2.04 23.79 7.04
C LEU A 188 -0.83 24.22 6.22
N SER A 189 0.34 24.20 6.85
CA SER A 189 1.57 24.24 6.07
C SER A 189 1.78 22.91 5.38
N ILE A 190 2.28 22.97 4.17
CA ILE A 190 2.69 21.82 3.40
C ILE A 190 3.82 21.03 4.10
N ASP A 191 4.63 21.72 4.91
CA ASP A 191 5.67 21.12 5.75
C ASP A 191 5.09 20.23 6.85
N ALA A 192 3.81 20.38 7.21
CA ALA A 192 3.15 19.53 8.19
C ALA A 192 3.17 18.05 7.77
N PHE A 193 3.26 17.77 6.46
CA PHE A 193 3.25 16.41 5.91
C PHE A 193 4.64 15.77 5.80
N LYS A 194 5.68 16.35 6.39
CA LYS A 194 7.01 15.74 6.49
C LYS A 194 7.03 14.58 7.49
N TRP A 195 7.85 13.56 7.24
CA TRP A 195 7.88 12.32 8.04
C TRP A 195 8.22 12.57 9.52
N GLU A 196 9.00 13.61 9.84
CA GLU A 196 9.34 14.02 11.20
C GLU A 196 8.08 14.37 12.00
N ASN A 197 7.12 15.07 11.38
CA ASN A 197 5.88 15.44 12.02
C ASN A 197 4.94 14.24 12.25
N TYR A 198 5.05 13.19 11.43
CA TYR A 198 4.38 11.91 11.69
C TYR A 198 5.03 11.18 12.86
N TYR A 199 6.36 11.12 12.89
CA TYR A 199 7.11 10.49 13.98
C TYR A 199 6.81 11.15 15.34
N GLU A 200 6.78 12.48 15.38
CA GLU A 200 6.50 13.26 16.58
C GLU A 200 5.00 13.31 16.94
N GLY A 201 4.12 12.69 16.14
CA GLY A 201 2.67 12.69 16.37
C GLY A 201 2.02 14.07 16.24
N LYS A 202 2.66 15.03 15.56
CA LYS A 202 2.15 16.38 15.36
C LYS A 202 0.99 16.40 14.35
N ILE A 203 1.12 15.59 13.30
CA ILE A 203 0.07 15.41 12.29
C ILE A 203 -0.50 14.00 12.45
N THR A 204 -1.79 13.93 12.80
CA THR A 204 -2.53 12.67 12.99
C THR A 204 -3.93 12.82 12.43
N ASP A 205 -4.66 11.70 12.31
CA ASP A 205 -6.08 11.72 11.98
C ASP A 205 -6.88 12.65 12.92
N SER A 206 -6.54 12.69 14.21
CA SER A 206 -7.17 13.59 15.19
C SER A 206 -6.89 15.06 14.88
N THR A 207 -5.65 15.39 14.51
CA THR A 207 -5.26 16.76 14.13
C THR A 207 -6.06 17.22 12.90
N ILE A 208 -6.11 16.38 11.86
CA ILE A 208 -6.84 16.69 10.62
C ILE A 208 -8.35 16.81 10.89
N ASN A 209 -8.91 15.89 11.68
CA ASN A 209 -10.32 15.93 12.05
C ASN A 209 -10.67 17.20 12.81
N SER A 210 -9.86 17.63 13.78
CA SER A 210 -10.10 18.87 14.53
C SER A 210 -10.20 20.06 13.59
N ILE A 211 -9.24 20.21 12.66
CA ILE A 211 -9.24 21.32 11.69
C ILE A 211 -10.48 21.25 10.78
N ILE A 212 -10.87 20.06 10.33
CA ILE A 212 -12.08 19.89 9.51
C ILE A 212 -13.34 20.30 10.30
N PHE A 213 -13.44 19.92 11.57
CA PHE A 213 -14.59 20.28 12.42
C PHE A 213 -14.67 21.79 12.67
N ASP A 214 -13.55 22.42 13.00
CA ASP A 214 -13.49 23.86 13.27
C ASP A 214 -13.89 24.66 12.01
N HIS A 215 -13.33 24.33 10.84
CA HIS A 215 -13.61 25.07 9.59
C HIS A 215 -14.92 24.69 8.93
N GLY A 216 -15.42 23.48 9.17
CA GLY A 216 -16.78 23.10 8.77
C GLY A 216 -17.86 23.91 9.49
N ALA A 217 -17.56 24.40 10.70
CA ALA A 217 -18.43 25.30 11.45
C ALA A 217 -18.40 26.75 10.89
N GLU A 218 -17.30 27.16 10.25
CA GLU A 218 -17.12 28.46 9.58
C GLU A 218 -17.72 28.52 8.16
N ASP A 219 -18.64 27.60 7.83
CA ASP A 219 -19.35 27.50 6.55
C ASP A 219 -18.49 27.11 5.33
N ASN A 220 -17.31 26.53 5.56
CA ASN A 220 -16.55 25.88 4.48
C ASN A 220 -17.32 24.65 3.98
N MET A 221 -17.91 24.77 2.78
CA MET A 221 -18.78 23.74 2.21
C MET A 221 -18.07 22.38 2.01
N ILE A 222 -16.75 22.37 1.74
CA ILE A 222 -15.99 21.14 1.49
C ILE A 222 -15.81 20.37 2.80
N CYS A 223 -15.31 21.03 3.86
CA CYS A 223 -15.15 20.43 5.19
C CYS A 223 -16.51 20.03 5.79
N ARG A 224 -17.53 20.88 5.65
CA ARG A 224 -18.90 20.57 6.09
C ARG A 224 -19.49 19.36 5.39
N SER A 225 -19.14 19.13 4.12
CA SER A 225 -19.57 17.93 3.38
C SER A 225 -18.98 16.64 3.95
N ILE A 226 -17.78 16.68 4.56
CA ILE A 226 -17.19 15.52 5.26
C ILE A 226 -17.98 15.23 6.53
N ILE A 227 -18.23 16.26 7.34
CA ILE A 227 -18.95 16.17 8.62
C ILE A 227 -20.36 15.64 8.41
N ASP A 228 -21.09 16.23 7.47
CA ASP A 228 -22.48 15.86 7.15
C ASP A 228 -22.58 14.60 6.30
N ARG A 229 -21.44 14.00 5.91
CA ARG A 229 -21.35 12.84 5.01
C ARG A 229 -22.08 13.06 3.67
N ARG A 230 -22.04 14.29 3.15
CA ARG A 230 -22.62 14.67 1.85
C ARG A 230 -21.66 14.34 0.72
N TYR A 231 -21.61 13.07 0.36
CA TYR A 231 -20.79 12.61 -0.75
C TYR A 231 -21.46 12.94 -2.07
N ALA A 232 -20.71 13.54 -3.00
CA ALA A 232 -21.21 13.76 -4.35
C ALA A 232 -21.60 12.39 -4.98
N PRO A 233 -22.74 12.31 -5.67
CA PRO A 233 -23.22 11.04 -6.19
C PRO A 233 -22.18 10.45 -7.14
N VAL A 234 -21.83 9.18 -6.92
CA VAL A 234 -20.77 8.48 -7.67
C VAL A 234 -21.04 8.47 -9.17
N SER A 235 -22.28 8.67 -9.60
CA SER A 235 -22.66 8.88 -11.00
C SER A 235 -22.00 10.09 -11.66
N LEU A 236 -21.66 11.15 -10.89
CA LEU A 236 -20.92 12.31 -11.40
C LEU A 236 -19.44 11.97 -11.69
N PHE A 237 -18.88 11.01 -10.95
CA PHE A 237 -17.51 10.53 -11.17
C PHE A 237 -17.44 9.33 -12.13
N LYS A 238 -18.52 8.54 -12.24
CA LYS A 238 -18.65 7.44 -13.20
C LYS A 238 -19.10 7.97 -14.55
N GLY A 239 -18.14 8.40 -15.37
CA GLY A 239 -18.36 8.45 -16.81
C GLY A 239 -18.64 7.02 -17.30
N ARG A 240 -19.91 6.64 -17.46
CA ARG A 240 -20.31 5.28 -17.87
C ARG A 240 -19.67 4.89 -19.21
N SER A 241 -19.58 5.84 -20.14
CA SER A 241 -18.93 5.71 -21.45
C SER A 241 -17.42 5.54 -21.33
N GLU A 242 -16.74 6.38 -20.55
CA GLU A 242 -15.28 6.27 -20.36
C GLU A 242 -14.87 5.00 -19.62
N SER A 243 -15.64 4.58 -18.61
CA SER A 243 -15.32 3.40 -17.81
C SER A 243 -15.40 2.11 -18.63
N TYR A 244 -16.39 2.01 -19.51
CA TYR A 244 -16.51 0.90 -20.46
C TYR A 244 -15.37 0.91 -21.48
N ALA A 245 -15.06 2.07 -22.06
CA ALA A 245 -13.94 2.21 -23.00
C ALA A 245 -12.58 1.86 -22.37
N ARG A 246 -12.34 2.25 -21.11
CA ARG A 246 -11.14 1.88 -20.34
C ARG A 246 -11.09 0.39 -20.04
N PHE A 247 -12.23 -0.23 -19.73
CA PHE A 247 -12.32 -1.68 -19.53
C PHE A 247 -12.04 -2.45 -20.82
N GLU A 248 -12.67 -2.08 -21.94
CA GLU A 248 -12.40 -2.67 -23.26
C GLU A 248 -10.93 -2.53 -23.64
N LYS A 249 -10.34 -1.36 -23.42
CA LYS A 249 -8.91 -1.12 -23.67
C LYS A 249 -8.03 -2.04 -22.83
N ALA A 250 -8.29 -2.14 -21.52
CA ALA A 250 -7.53 -3.01 -20.63
C ALA A 250 -7.67 -4.50 -20.99
N VAL A 251 -8.86 -4.94 -21.40
CA VAL A 251 -9.11 -6.32 -21.87
C VAL A 251 -8.36 -6.58 -23.18
N ARG A 252 -8.37 -5.65 -24.14
CA ARG A 252 -7.63 -5.77 -25.40
C ARG A 252 -6.12 -5.79 -25.19
N GLU A 253 -5.59 -4.95 -24.30
CA GLU A 253 -4.15 -4.92 -23.97
C GLU A 253 -3.69 -6.20 -23.28
N LYS A 254 -4.50 -6.78 -22.38
CA LYS A 254 -4.20 -8.09 -21.79
C LYS A 254 -4.31 -9.23 -22.81
N SER A 255 -5.29 -9.16 -23.70
CA SER A 255 -5.50 -10.18 -24.74
C SER A 255 -4.39 -10.14 -25.81
N SER A 256 -3.85 -8.97 -26.15
CA SER A 256 -2.71 -8.88 -27.07
C SER A 256 -1.43 -9.42 -26.45
N LYS A 257 -1.18 -9.17 -25.15
CA LYS A 257 -0.03 -9.74 -24.42
C LYS A 257 -0.11 -11.28 -24.30
N LEU A 258 -1.31 -11.85 -24.28
CA LEU A 258 -1.53 -13.29 -24.31
C LEU A 258 -1.27 -13.89 -25.70
N HIS A 259 -1.53 -13.12 -26.77
CA HIS A 259 -1.19 -13.55 -28.13
C HIS A 259 0.31 -13.43 -28.45
N ASP A 260 1.00 -12.42 -27.92
CA ASP A 260 2.45 -12.25 -28.11
C ASP A 260 3.32 -13.23 -27.30
N SER A 261 2.74 -13.92 -26.30
CA SER A 261 3.42 -14.98 -25.51
C SER A 261 3.15 -16.41 -26.02
N GLY A 262 2.35 -16.55 -27.09
CA GLY A 262 1.99 -17.84 -27.70
C GLY A 262 2.97 -18.30 -28.79
N ASN A 263 4.25 -18.46 -28.49
CA ASN A 263 5.15 -19.30 -29.30
C ASN A 263 5.48 -20.58 -28.53
N TYR A 264 4.46 -21.39 -28.23
CA TYR A 264 4.66 -22.77 -27.81
C TYR A 264 5.02 -23.58 -29.05
N GLY A 265 6.25 -24.07 -29.09
CA GLY A 265 6.79 -24.88 -30.17
C GLY A 265 5.85 -26.04 -30.52
N LYS A 266 5.62 -26.22 -31.83
CA LYS A 266 4.99 -27.43 -32.37
C LYS A 266 5.75 -28.65 -31.86
N ALA A 267 5.06 -29.55 -31.16
CA ALA A 267 5.60 -30.87 -30.85
C ALA A 267 5.91 -31.62 -32.16
N PRO A 268 7.08 -32.27 -32.29
CA PRO A 268 7.34 -33.11 -33.44
C PRO A 268 6.42 -34.33 -33.40
N MET A 269 5.77 -34.62 -34.53
CA MET A 269 5.23 -35.96 -34.83
C MET A 269 6.39 -36.91 -35.13
#